data_AF-H9MA00-F1
#
_entry.id   AF-H9MA00-F1
#
_cell.length_a   1.000
_cell.length_b   1.000
_cell.length_c   1.000
_cell.angle_alpha   90.00
_cell.angle_beta   90.00
_cell.angle_gamma   90.00
#
_symmetry.space_group_name_H-M   'P 1'
#
loop_
_entity.id
_entity.type
_entity.pdbx_description
1 polymer ?
#
loop_
_entity_poly.entity_id
_entity_poly.type
_entity_poly.pdbx_seq_one_letter_code
_entity_poly.pdbx_strand_id
1 'polypeptide(L)'
;FGKRLLSGHWNALDVCNGLLGGFVAITSGCSVVDPWAAIVCGFVAAWVLIGFNALALRLRFDDPLEAAQLHGGCGVWGVIFTGLFAAENHMVEVYPPANGDTTRPFGLLMGGGWRLLGAQVVEVLAIVGWVTVTMAPLFYAM
;
A
#
# COMPACT_ATOMS: atom_id res chain seq x y z
N PHE A 1 -15.13 -11.18 0.06
CA PHE A 1 -16.53 -10.69 -0.01
C PHE A 1 -16.81 -9.81 -1.22
N GLY A 2 -16.01 -8.78 -1.52
CA GLY A 2 -16.21 -7.91 -2.70
C GLY A 2 -16.24 -8.65 -4.04
N LYS A 3 -15.22 -9.47 -4.35
CA LYS A 3 -15.19 -10.27 -5.60
C LYS A 3 -16.41 -11.18 -5.77
N ARG A 4 -16.96 -11.76 -4.69
CA ARG A 4 -18.17 -12.60 -4.75
C ARG A 4 -19.37 -11.85 -5.35
N LEU A 5 -19.51 -10.55 -5.04
CA LEU A 5 -20.60 -9.74 -5.60
C LEU A 5 -20.46 -9.57 -7.12
N LEU A 6 -19.24 -9.69 -7.65
CA LEU A 6 -18.94 -9.56 -9.08
C LEU A 6 -18.97 -10.91 -9.80
N SER A 7 -18.44 -11.97 -9.19
CA SER A 7 -18.35 -13.30 -9.80
C SER A 7 -19.59 -14.18 -9.55
N GLY A 8 -20.40 -13.87 -8.54
CA GLY A 8 -21.58 -14.65 -8.17
C GLY A 8 -21.29 -15.93 -7.37
N HIS A 9 -20.03 -16.32 -7.23
CA HIS A 9 -19.60 -17.53 -6.51
C HIS A 9 -18.37 -17.29 -5.62
N TRP A 10 -18.12 -18.21 -4.69
CA TRP A 10 -16.97 -18.16 -3.80
C TRP A 10 -15.76 -18.87 -4.41
N ASN A 11 -14.61 -18.22 -4.37
CA ASN A 11 -13.32 -18.82 -4.71
C ASN A 11 -12.38 -18.66 -3.52
N ALA A 12 -11.74 -19.75 -3.10
CA ALA A 12 -10.77 -19.74 -2.03
C ALA A 12 -9.56 -18.83 -2.35
N LEU A 13 -9.11 -18.82 -3.61
CA LEU A 13 -8.00 -17.98 -4.04
C LEU A 13 -8.31 -16.50 -3.87
N ASP A 14 -9.54 -16.07 -4.17
CA ASP A 14 -9.96 -14.67 -4.00
C ASP A 14 -9.99 -14.24 -2.52
N VAL A 15 -10.28 -15.19 -1.62
CA VAL A 15 -10.23 -14.93 -0.18
C VAL A 15 -8.78 -14.82 0.29
N CYS A 16 -7.93 -15.76 -0.12
CA CYS A 16 -6.50 -15.73 0.20
C CYS A 16 -5.81 -14.47 -0.34
N ASN A 17 -6.07 -14.09 -1.59
CA ASN A 17 -5.51 -12.89 -2.20
C ASN A 17 -6.02 -11.62 -1.52
N GLY A 18 -7.28 -11.60 -1.07
CA GLY A 18 -7.81 -10.52 -0.23
C GLY A 18 -7.07 -10.38 1.11
N LEU A 19 -6.78 -11.50 1.78
CA LEU A 19 -6.01 -11.51 3.03
C LEU A 19 -4.56 -11.03 2.80
N LEU A 20 -3.90 -11.55 1.76
CA LEU A 20 -2.54 -11.15 1.38
C LEU A 20 -2.48 -9.67 1.01
N GLY A 21 -3.44 -9.16 0.24
CA GLY A 21 -3.52 -7.75 -0.12
C GLY A 21 -3.62 -6.84 1.11
N GLY A 22 -4.39 -7.26 2.13
CA GLY A 22 -4.45 -6.55 3.41
C GLY A 22 -3.13 -6.56 4.17
N PHE A 23 -2.43 -7.70 4.22
CA PHE A 23 -1.11 -7.80 4.85
C PHE A 23 -0.06 -6.93 4.17
N VAL A 24 -0.03 -6.95 2.83
CA VAL A 24 0.85 -6.08 2.06
C VAL A 24 0.54 -4.61 2.35
N ALA A 25 -0.72 -4.21 2.31
CA ALA A 25 -1.11 -2.82 2.52
C ALA A 25 -0.78 -2.28 3.92
N ILE A 26 -0.91 -3.09 4.98
CA ILE A 26 -0.61 -2.59 6.33
C ILE A 26 0.90 -2.52 6.62
N THR A 27 1.75 -3.17 5.82
CA THR A 27 3.17 -3.36 6.12
C THR A 27 3.92 -2.04 6.35
N SER A 28 3.69 -1.01 5.55
CA SER A 28 4.38 0.28 5.68
C SER A 28 3.99 1.09 6.92
N GLY A 29 2.78 0.86 7.43
CA GLY A 29 2.19 1.63 8.54
C GLY A 29 2.00 0.82 9.82
N CYS A 30 2.43 -0.43 9.88
CA CYS A 30 2.05 -1.38 10.92
C CYS A 30 2.45 -0.95 12.34
N SER A 31 3.52 -0.16 12.46
CA SER A 31 4.01 0.36 13.74
C SER A 31 3.47 1.75 14.10
N VAL A 32 2.84 2.45 13.16
CA VAL A 32 2.50 3.88 13.33
C VAL A 32 1.02 4.22 13.10
N VAL A 33 0.22 3.29 12.63
CA VAL A 33 -1.21 3.46 12.36
C VAL A 33 -2.04 2.84 13.50
N ASP A 34 -3.12 3.51 13.89
CA ASP A 34 -4.03 2.99 14.91
C ASP A 34 -4.76 1.71 14.47
N PRO A 35 -5.11 0.79 15.41
CA PRO A 35 -5.77 -0.47 15.08
C PRO A 35 -7.07 -0.32 14.27
N TRP A 36 -7.87 0.72 14.56
CA TRP A 36 -9.11 0.98 13.82
C TRP A 36 -8.81 1.37 12.36
N ALA A 37 -7.75 2.14 12.12
CA ALA A 37 -7.35 2.57 10.78
C ALA A 37 -6.72 1.39 10.01
N ALA A 38 -6.05 0.46 10.69
CA ALA A 38 -5.56 -0.78 10.07
C ALA A 38 -6.69 -1.62 9.46
N ILE A 39 -7.86 -1.70 10.12
CA ILE A 39 -9.05 -2.37 9.58
C ILE A 39 -9.51 -1.69 8.29
N VAL A 40 -9.54 -0.34 8.28
CA VAL A 40 -9.91 0.45 7.09
C VAL A 40 -8.91 0.23 5.96
N CYS A 41 -7.60 0.22 6.26
CA CYS A 41 -6.54 -0.03 5.29
C CYS A 41 -6.75 -1.36 4.56
N GLY A 42 -6.96 -2.45 5.31
CA GLY A 42 -7.18 -3.77 4.74
C GLY A 42 -8.48 -3.88 3.93
N PHE A 43 -9.56 -3.23 4.40
CA PHE A 43 -10.82 -3.17 3.65
C PHE A 43 -10.64 -2.48 2.29
N VAL A 44 -9.97 -1.32 2.26
CA VAL A 44 -9.72 -0.59 1.01
C VAL A 44 -8.72 -1.32 0.13
N ALA A 45 -7.71 -1.99 0.70
CA ALA A 45 -6.75 -2.80 -0.04
C ALA A 45 -7.43 -3.90 -0.87
N ALA A 46 -8.51 -4.50 -0.36
CA ALA A 46 -9.30 -5.47 -1.14
C ALA A 46 -9.94 -4.85 -2.40
N TRP A 47 -10.40 -3.59 -2.31
CA TRP A 47 -10.93 -2.86 -3.48
C TRP A 47 -9.83 -2.43 -4.45
N VAL A 48 -8.67 -2.03 -3.92
CA VAL A 48 -7.48 -1.73 -4.71
C VAL A 48 -7.09 -2.95 -5.54
N LEU A 49 -6.97 -4.13 -4.91
CA LEU A 49 -6.68 -5.38 -5.60
C LEU A 49 -7.70 -5.69 -6.71
N ILE A 50 -8.99 -5.55 -6.43
CA ILE A 50 -10.04 -5.77 -7.44
C ILE A 50 -9.88 -4.81 -8.63
N GLY A 51 -9.61 -3.53 -8.34
CA GLY A 51 -9.39 -2.50 -9.36
C GLY A 51 -8.17 -2.80 -10.23
N PHE A 52 -7.05 -3.19 -9.62
CA PHE A 52 -5.83 -3.56 -10.34
C PHE A 52 -6.00 -4.85 -11.14
N ASN A 53 -6.74 -5.84 -10.65
CA ASN A 53 -7.05 -7.04 -11.43
C ASN A 53 -7.90 -6.69 -12.67
N ALA A 54 -8.89 -5.83 -12.52
CA ALA A 54 -9.69 -5.34 -13.65
C ALA A 54 -8.85 -4.53 -14.66
N LEU A 55 -7.88 -3.74 -14.17
CA LEU A 55 -6.95 -2.99 -15.01
C LEU A 55 -6.00 -3.92 -15.77
N ALA A 56 -5.40 -4.90 -15.11
CA ALA A 56 -4.51 -5.89 -15.73
C ALA A 56 -5.23 -6.63 -16.86
N LEU A 57 -6.47 -7.06 -16.62
CA LEU A 57 -7.33 -7.68 -17.64
C LEU A 57 -7.58 -6.75 -18.84
N ARG A 58 -7.85 -5.46 -18.60
CA ARG A 58 -8.05 -4.48 -19.68
C ARG A 58 -6.79 -4.23 -20.49
N LEU A 59 -5.63 -4.22 -19.85
CA LEU A 59 -4.32 -4.03 -20.48
C LEU A 59 -3.78 -5.30 -21.13
N ARG A 60 -4.48 -6.43 -21.00
CA ARG A 60 -4.01 -7.78 -21.41
C ARG A 60 -2.66 -8.12 -20.79
N PHE A 61 -2.46 -7.67 -19.56
CA PHE A 61 -1.31 -7.99 -18.74
C PHE A 61 -1.61 -9.27 -17.96
N ASP A 62 -0.98 -10.37 -18.37
CA ASP A 62 -1.18 -11.70 -17.77
C ASP A 62 -0.11 -11.96 -16.71
N ASP A 63 -0.36 -11.46 -15.49
CA ASP A 63 0.45 -11.79 -14.32
C ASP A 63 -0.11 -13.06 -13.66
N PRO A 64 0.58 -14.21 -13.79
CA PRO A 64 0.05 -15.51 -13.35
C PRO A 64 -0.12 -15.60 -11.83
N LEU A 65 0.59 -14.75 -11.06
CA LEU A 65 0.55 -14.76 -9.60
C LEU A 65 -0.26 -13.59 -9.02
N GLU A 66 -0.80 -12.71 -9.87
CA GLU A 66 -1.34 -11.40 -9.47
C GLU A 66 -0.33 -10.58 -8.63
N ALA A 67 0.98 -10.79 -8.82
CA ALA A 67 2.02 -10.24 -7.97
C ALA A 67 2.11 -8.71 -8.09
N ALA A 68 1.98 -8.16 -9.30
CA ALA A 68 1.95 -6.72 -9.53
C ALA A 68 0.72 -6.06 -8.91
N GLN A 69 -0.44 -6.71 -8.96
CA GLN A 69 -1.68 -6.20 -8.40
C GLN A 69 -1.67 -6.25 -6.86
N LEU A 70 -1.17 -7.35 -6.28
CA LEU A 70 -1.01 -7.52 -4.85
C LEU A 70 0.11 -6.62 -4.29
N HIS A 71 1.35 -6.83 -4.72
CA HIS A 71 2.50 -6.15 -4.14
C HIS A 71 2.67 -4.73 -4.65
N GLY A 72 2.53 -4.51 -5.95
CA GLY A 72 2.59 -3.17 -6.53
C GLY A 72 1.37 -2.34 -6.14
N GLY A 73 0.16 -2.83 -6.46
CA GLY A 73 -1.08 -2.12 -6.21
C GLY A 73 -1.37 -1.89 -4.71
N CYS A 74 -1.53 -2.97 -3.93
CA CYS A 74 -1.83 -2.83 -2.50
C CYS A 74 -0.65 -2.27 -1.70
N GLY A 75 0.59 -2.50 -2.13
CA GLY A 75 1.77 -1.90 -1.49
C GLY A 75 1.80 -0.38 -1.64
N VAL A 76 1.57 0.14 -2.85
CA VAL A 76 1.43 1.59 -3.08
C VAL A 76 0.29 2.17 -2.24
N TRP A 77 -0.84 1.48 -2.17
CA TRP A 77 -1.94 1.90 -1.29
C TRP A 77 -1.50 1.99 0.18
N GLY A 78 -0.76 1.00 0.69
CA GLY A 78 -0.24 1.00 2.05
C GLY A 78 0.66 2.20 2.37
N VAL A 79 1.62 2.47 1.49
CA VAL A 79 2.57 3.59 1.61
C VAL A 79 1.82 4.92 1.67
N ILE A 80 0.85 5.12 0.76
CA ILE A 80 -0.02 6.30 0.77
C ILE A 80 -0.89 6.35 2.03
N PHE A 81 -1.47 5.23 2.45
CA PHE A 81 -2.32 5.15 3.64
C PHE A 81 -1.56 5.55 4.91
N THR A 82 -0.28 5.14 5.00
CA THR A 82 0.62 5.55 6.09
C THR A 82 0.80 7.07 6.12
N GLY A 83 0.98 7.68 4.95
CA GLY A 83 1.04 9.14 4.81
C GLY A 83 -0.23 9.88 5.21
N LEU A 84 -1.38 9.19 5.17
CA LEU A 84 -2.69 9.74 5.55
C LEU A 84 -3.00 9.54 7.04
N PHE A 85 -2.70 8.37 7.60
CA PHE A 85 -3.25 7.91 8.89
C PHE A 85 -2.21 7.58 9.96
N ALA A 86 -0.90 7.81 9.74
CA ALA A 86 0.08 7.64 10.81
C ALA A 86 -0.27 8.55 12.01
N ALA A 87 -0.38 7.97 13.21
CA ALA A 87 -0.72 8.69 14.42
C ALA A 87 0.52 9.36 15.01
N GLU A 88 0.35 10.57 15.55
CA GLU A 88 1.44 11.35 16.13
C GLU A 88 2.16 10.61 17.26
N ASN A 89 1.40 10.06 18.22
CA ASN A 89 1.95 9.35 19.37
C ASN A 89 2.85 8.18 18.95
N HIS A 90 2.37 7.34 18.03
CA HIS A 90 3.14 6.19 17.52
C HIS A 90 4.34 6.64 16.69
N MET A 91 4.22 7.71 15.91
CA MET A 91 5.36 8.27 15.16
C MET A 91 6.46 8.76 16.09
N VAL A 92 6.12 9.42 17.20
CA VAL A 92 7.10 9.89 18.19
C VAL A 92 7.70 8.73 18.98
N GLU A 93 6.92 7.69 19.29
CA GLU A 93 7.40 6.49 20.00
C GLU A 93 8.36 5.67 19.13
N VAL A 94 7.99 5.40 17.87
CA VAL A 94 8.77 4.56 16.94
C VAL A 94 9.96 5.33 16.36
N TYR A 95 9.78 6.62 16.05
CA TYR A 95 10.77 7.49 15.44
C TYR A 95 11.03 8.73 16.30
N PRO A 96 11.69 8.60 17.46
CA PRO A 96 11.90 9.70 18.38
C PRO A 96 12.56 10.90 17.69
N PRO A 97 12.11 12.14 17.96
CA PRO A 97 12.74 13.34 17.42
C PRO A 97 14.22 13.42 17.79
N ALA A 98 15.05 13.85 16.84
CA ALA A 98 16.45 14.14 17.08
C ALA A 98 16.66 15.66 17.18
N ASN A 99 17.66 16.11 17.92
CA ASN A 99 18.12 17.51 17.98
C ASN A 99 17.12 18.52 18.58
N GLY A 100 16.37 18.14 19.63
CA GLY A 100 15.53 19.07 20.38
C GLY A 100 14.24 19.51 19.70
N ASP A 101 13.93 18.94 18.53
CA ASP A 101 12.59 19.02 17.93
C ASP A 101 11.60 18.24 18.80
N THR A 102 10.39 18.74 18.98
CA THR A 102 9.34 18.08 19.77
C THR A 102 8.36 17.31 18.91
N THR A 103 8.42 17.44 17.59
CA THR A 103 7.39 16.92 16.69
C THR A 103 7.96 16.12 15.52
N ARG A 104 7.26 15.05 15.13
CA ARG A 104 7.51 14.31 13.89
C ARG A 104 6.38 14.59 12.91
N PRO A 105 6.64 14.70 11.59
CA PRO A 105 5.57 14.69 10.61
C PRO A 105 4.76 13.40 10.73
N PHE A 106 3.45 13.51 10.85
CA PHE A 106 2.52 12.38 10.95
C PHE A 106 1.42 12.48 9.89
N GLY A 107 0.42 11.59 9.94
CA GLY A 107 -0.60 11.44 8.91
C GLY A 107 -1.36 12.73 8.62
N LEU A 108 -1.60 13.02 7.33
CA LEU A 108 -2.32 14.22 6.90
C LEU A 108 -3.72 14.32 7.55
N LEU A 109 -4.47 13.21 7.58
CA LEU A 109 -5.83 13.16 8.11
C LEU A 109 -5.86 13.11 9.64
N MET A 110 -4.71 12.87 10.27
CA MET A 110 -4.54 12.93 11.72
C MET A 110 -4.19 14.35 12.19
N GLY A 111 -3.86 15.28 11.28
CA GLY A 111 -3.46 16.65 11.58
C GLY A 111 -1.98 16.97 11.33
N GLY A 112 -1.19 16.01 10.83
CA GLY A 112 0.26 16.12 10.67
C GLY A 112 0.74 16.87 9.43
N GLY A 113 -0.19 17.43 8.66
CA GLY A 113 0.08 18.19 7.44
C GLY A 113 0.56 17.32 6.27
N TRP A 114 1.05 17.99 5.21
CA TRP A 114 1.35 17.35 3.92
C TRP A 114 2.74 16.71 3.83
N ARG A 115 3.60 16.96 4.82
CA ARG A 115 5.02 16.60 4.73
C ARG A 115 5.23 15.08 4.72
N LEU A 116 4.50 14.33 5.56
CA LEU A 116 4.60 12.87 5.55
C LEU A 116 4.03 12.30 4.23
N LEU A 117 2.83 12.71 3.83
CA LEU A 117 2.22 12.24 2.58
C LEU A 117 3.11 12.53 1.36
N GLY A 118 3.70 13.73 1.28
CA GLY A 118 4.64 14.08 0.22
C GLY A 118 5.88 13.18 0.22
N ALA A 119 6.44 12.85 1.39
CA ALA A 119 7.55 11.91 1.50
C ALA A 119 7.16 10.50 1.01
N GLN A 120 5.97 10.01 1.38
CA GLN A 120 5.45 8.72 0.93
C GLN A 120 5.24 8.66 -0.59
N VAL A 121 4.78 9.75 -1.21
CA VAL A 121 4.67 9.85 -2.67
C VAL A 121 6.05 9.80 -3.33
N VAL A 122 7.03 10.53 -2.80
CA VAL A 122 8.41 10.49 -3.29
C VAL A 122 9.00 9.08 -3.15
N GLU A 123 8.71 8.38 -2.05
CA GLU A 123 9.12 7.00 -1.83
C GLU A 123 8.54 6.06 -2.89
N VAL A 124 7.23 6.13 -3.18
CA VAL A 124 6.61 5.34 -4.25
C VAL A 124 7.31 5.60 -5.59
N LEU A 125 7.52 6.86 -5.96
CA LEU A 125 8.17 7.23 -7.22
C LEU A 125 9.62 6.73 -7.29
N ALA A 126 10.36 6.81 -6.18
CA ALA A 126 11.72 6.32 -6.08
C ALA A 126 11.77 4.79 -6.26
N ILE A 127 10.86 4.04 -5.61
CA ILE A 127 10.75 2.59 -5.74
C ILE A 127 10.42 2.21 -7.18
N VAL A 128 9.38 2.81 -7.77
CA VAL A 128 8.96 2.52 -9.15
C VAL A 128 10.08 2.85 -10.14
N GLY A 129 10.73 4.00 -9.98
CA GLY A 129 11.85 4.43 -10.82
C GLY A 129 13.03 3.48 -10.71
N TRP A 130 13.47 3.16 -9.50
CA TRP A 130 14.59 2.24 -9.26
C TRP A 130 14.33 0.85 -9.82
N VAL A 131 13.17 0.27 -9.52
CA VAL A 131 12.79 -1.08 -10.00
C VAL A 131 12.71 -1.09 -11.53
N THR A 132 12.11 -0.07 -12.14
CA THR A 132 11.99 0.00 -13.60
C THR A 132 13.36 0.16 -14.27
N VAL A 133 14.21 1.06 -13.76
CA VAL A 133 15.55 1.31 -14.31
C VAL A 133 16.46 0.10 -14.19
N THR A 134 16.34 -0.69 -13.12
CA THR A 134 17.21 -1.86 -12.89
C THR A 134 16.68 -3.13 -13.54
N MET A 135 15.37 -3.39 -13.48
CA MET A 135 14.78 -4.64 -13.96
C MET A 135 14.43 -4.60 -15.45
N ALA A 136 13.93 -3.48 -15.99
CA ALA A 136 13.52 -3.45 -17.39
C ALA A 136 14.69 -3.72 -18.37
N PRO A 137 15.89 -3.12 -18.21
CA PRO A 137 17.02 -3.44 -19.07
C PRO A 137 17.50 -4.87 -18.90
N LEU A 138 17.50 -5.39 -17.66
CA LEU A 138 17.90 -6.76 -17.36
C LEU A 138 17.01 -7.77 -18.11
N PHE A 139 15.68 -7.64 -17.98
CA PHE A 139 14.74 -8.53 -18.64
C PHE A 139 14.61 -8.30 -20.15
N TYR A 140 14.95 -7.10 -20.65
CA TYR A 140 14.98 -6.84 -22.08
C TYR A 140 16.23 -7.42 -22.76
N ALA A 141 17.36 -7.48 -22.05
CA ALA A 141 18.63 -7.96 -22.59
C ALA A 141 18.80 -9.49 -22.55
N MET A 142 18.03 -10.18 -21.70
CA MET A 142 18.00 -11.65 -21.62
C MET A 142 16.96 -12.22 -22.60
#